data_AF-A0A961V9K0-F1
#
_entry.id   AF-A0A961V9K0-F1
#
_cell.length_a   1.000
_cell.length_b   1.000
_cell.length_c   1.000
_cell.angle_alpha   90.00
_cell.angle_beta   90.00
_cell.angle_gamma   90.00
#
_symmetry.space_group_name_H-M   'P 1'
#
loop_
_entity.id
_entity.type
_entity.pdbx_description
1 polymer ?
#
loop_
_entity_poly.entity_id
_entity_poly.type
_entity_poly.pdbx_seq_one_letter_code
_entity_poly.pdbx_strand_id
1 'polypeptide(L)' 'AIAEILGIASATVDTLMRRIFDKLGVSNRTTAALKAHGSGMILLEDSGDAAPRHAGA' A
#
# COMPACT_ATOMS: atom_id res chain seq x y z
N ALA A 1 6.87 -3.29 -10.04
CA ALA A 1 7.03 -3.53 -8.58
C ALA A 1 7.09 -2.19 -7.81
N ILE A 2 6.85 -2.15 -6.48
CA ILE A 2 6.84 -0.91 -5.66
C ILE A 2 8.07 -0.01 -5.93
N ALA A 3 9.24 -0.63 -6.07
CA ALA A 3 10.50 0.02 -6.41
C ALA A 3 10.44 0.88 -7.70
N GLU A 4 9.84 0.35 -8.76
CA GLU A 4 9.71 1.05 -10.05
C GLU A 4 8.77 2.24 -9.96
N ILE A 5 7.63 2.08 -9.26
CA ILE A 5 6.65 3.15 -9.04
C ILE A 5 7.29 4.32 -8.28
N LEU A 6 8.15 4.00 -7.31
CA LEU A 6 8.78 4.99 -6.44
C LEU A 6 10.14 5.49 -6.98
N GLY A 7 10.68 4.90 -8.05
CA GLY A 7 12.01 5.25 -8.58
C GLY A 7 13.18 4.94 -7.62
N ILE A 8 13.06 3.91 -6.78
CA ILE A 8 14.07 3.53 -5.79
C ILE A 8 14.51 2.07 -5.95
N ALA A 9 15.65 1.71 -5.35
CA ALA A 9 16.14 0.33 -5.35
C ALA A 9 15.23 -0.60 -4.53
N SER A 10 15.09 -1.86 -4.94
CA SER A 10 14.32 -2.87 -4.22
C SER A 10 14.79 -3.07 -2.77
N ALA A 11 16.11 -3.04 -2.52
CA ALA A 11 16.66 -3.11 -1.16
C ALA A 11 16.23 -1.94 -0.26
N THR A 12 15.94 -0.77 -0.85
CA THR A 12 15.38 0.38 -0.12
C THR A 12 13.93 0.08 0.28
N VAL A 13 13.13 -0.51 -0.62
CA VAL A 13 11.77 -0.96 -0.31
C VAL A 13 11.80 -1.97 0.85
N ASP A 14 12.72 -2.93 0.83
CA ASP A 14 12.85 -3.93 1.90
C ASP A 14 13.20 -3.29 3.25
N THR A 15 14.10 -2.31 3.24
CA THR A 15 14.46 -1.54 4.45
C THR A 15 13.26 -0.74 4.97
N LEU A 16 12.48 -0.11 4.07
CA LEU A 16 11.27 0.62 4.44
C LEU A 16 10.20 -0.33 5.01
N MET A 17 9.99 -1.48 4.39
CA MET A 17 9.04 -2.50 4.88
C MET A 17 9.40 -2.97 6.28
N ARG A 18 10.69 -3.28 6.55
CA ARG A 18 11.15 -3.65 7.90
C ARG A 18 10.84 -2.57 8.93
N ARG A 19 11.18 -1.31 8.62
CA ARG A 19 10.88 -0.18 9.51
C ARG A 19 9.38 0.03 9.75
N ILE A 20 8.56 -0.19 8.73
CA ILE A 20 7.10 -0.11 8.85
C ILE A 20 6.60 -1.23 9.76
N PHE A 21 7.08 -2.45 9.58
CA PHE A 21 6.72 -3.59 10.42
C PHE A 21 7.10 -3.36 11.89
N ASP A 22 8.31 -2.85 12.14
CA ASP A 22 8.77 -2.50 13.49
C ASP A 22 7.86 -1.44 14.14
N LYS A 23 7.53 -0.37 13.41
CA LYS A 23 6.64 0.71 13.91
C LYS A 23 5.22 0.23 14.15
N LEU A 24 4.74 -0.69 13.32
CA LEU A 24 3.42 -1.29 13.48
C LEU A 24 3.43 -2.44 14.50
N GLY A 25 4.58 -2.92 14.95
CA GLY A 25 4.69 -4.10 15.82
C GLY A 25 4.10 -5.36 15.18
N VAL A 26 4.40 -5.59 13.90
CA VAL A 26 3.96 -6.75 13.10
C VAL A 26 5.15 -7.40 12.40
N SER A 27 4.98 -8.59 11.81
CA SER A 27 6.09 -9.35 11.21
C SER A 27 5.96 -9.62 9.71
N ASN A 28 4.82 -9.31 9.09
CA ASN A 28 4.61 -9.57 7.67
C ASN A 28 3.63 -8.58 7.03
N ARG A 29 3.61 -8.61 5.70
CA ARG A 29 2.80 -7.68 4.88
C ARG A 29 1.30 -7.82 5.11
N THR A 30 0.79 -9.04 5.29
CA THR A 30 -0.64 -9.29 5.50
C THR A 30 -1.12 -8.67 6.80
N THR A 31 -0.42 -8.95 7.91
CA THR A 31 -0.74 -8.37 9.23
C THR A 31 -0.52 -6.87 9.28
N ALA A 32 0.50 -6.35 8.57
CA ALA A 32 0.70 -4.91 8.41
C ALA A 32 -0.48 -4.23 7.70
N ALA A 33 -0.97 -4.80 6.60
CA ALA A 33 -2.10 -4.26 5.86
C ALA A 33 -3.39 -4.27 6.71
N LEU A 34 -3.68 -5.37 7.40
CA LEU A 34 -4.84 -5.47 8.29
C LEU A 34 -4.75 -4.45 9.44
N LYS A 35 -3.59 -4.32 10.09
CA LYS A 35 -3.40 -3.38 11.19
C LYS A 35 -3.50 -1.93 10.73
N ALA A 36 -2.88 -1.59 9.59
CA ALA A 36 -2.95 -0.24 9.02
C ALA A 36 -4.37 0.13 8.61
N HIS A 37 -5.17 -0.82 8.11
CA HIS A 37 -6.58 -0.59 7.80
C HIS A 37 -7.42 -0.39 9.08
N GLY A 38 -7.29 -1.31 10.05
CA GLY A 38 -8.00 -1.22 11.32
C GLY A 38 -7.66 0.01 12.15
N SER A 39 -6.51 0.64 11.91
CA SER A 39 -6.09 1.89 12.56
C SER A 39 -6.41 3.15 11.73
N GLY A 40 -7.06 3.04 10.58
CA GLY A 40 -7.37 4.16 9.69
C GLY A 40 -6.15 4.81 8.99
N MET A 41 -4.99 4.13 8.96
CA MET A 41 -3.79 4.63 8.25
C MET A 41 -3.89 4.44 6.73
N ILE A 42 -4.58 3.40 6.29
CA ILE A 42 -4.85 3.16 4.87
C ILE A 42 -6.35 2.98 4.65
N LEU A 43 -6.84 3.68 3.64
CA LEU A 43 -8.16 3.46 3.09
C LEU A 43 -8.05 2.33 2.08
N LEU A 44 -8.84 1.28 2.26
CA LEU A 44 -9.15 0.40 1.16
C LEU A 44 -10.20 1.15 0.36
N GLU A 45 -9.78 1.84 -0.71
CA GLU A 45 -10.77 2.35 -1.66
C GLU A 45 -11.53 1.13 -2.20
N ASP A 46 -12.82 1.07 -1.89
CA ASP A 46 -13.70 0.18 -2.62
C ASP A 46 -13.65 0.64 -4.07
N SER A 47 -13.20 -0.23 -4.97
CA SER A 47 -13.01 0.08 -6.39
C SER A 47 -14.36 0.29 -7.13
N GLY A 48 -15.40 0.69 -6.40
CA GLY A 48 -16.73 1.05 -6.87
C GLY A 48 -16.83 2.42 -7.56
N ASP A 49 -15.70 3.05 -7.90
CA ASP A 49 -15.68 4.17 -8.85
C ASP A 49 -15.08 3.74 -10.19
N ALA A 50 -15.74 2.77 -10.81
CA ALA A 50 -15.71 2.59 -12.26
C ALA A 50 -16.73 3.54 -12.90
N ALA A 51 -16.58 4.86 -12.70
CA ALA A 51 -17.26 5.82 -13.56
C ALA A 51 -16.84 5.56 -15.04
N PRO A 52 -17.81 5.56 -15.98
CA PRO A 52 -17.55 5.19 -17.37
C PRO A 52 -16.68 6.25 -18.02
N ARG A 53 -15.44 5.89 -18.33
CA ARG A 53 -14.51 6.78 -19.04
C ARG A 53 -14.87 6.76 -20.53
N HIS A 54 -15.76 7.69 -20.88
CA HIS A 54 -16.01 8.26 -22.22
C HIS A 54 -17.04 7.54 -23.11
N ALA A 55 -18.32 7.87 -22.88
CA ALA A 55 -19.25 8.09 -23.99
C ALA A 55 -19.04 9.51 -24.54
N GLY A 56 -18.85 9.64 -25.85
CA GLY A 56 -19.07 10.88 -26.60
C GLY A 56 -17.86 11.78 -26.84
N ALA A 57 -17.26 11.66 -28.03
CA ALA A 57 -17.10 12.74 -29.01
C ALA A 57 -16.56 12.14 -30.32
#